data_AF-A0AAW0K933-F1
#
_entry.id   AF-A0AAW0K933-F1
#
_cell.length_a   1.000
_cell.length_b   1.000
_cell.length_c   1.000
_cell.angle_alpha   90.00
_cell.angle_beta   90.00
_cell.angle_gamma   90.00
#
_symmetry.space_group_name_H-M   'P 1'
#
loop_
_entity.id
_entity.type
_entity.pdbx_description
1 polymer ?
#
loop_
_entity_poly.entity_id
_entity_poly.type
_entity_poly.pdbx_seq_one_letter_code
_entity_poly.pdbx_strand_id
1 'polypeptide(L)'
;MRKRTKRLFGDFRVQLKFEGFRSRNGSNARGYFQWAFLDVLELLDGYESSYGLYYVDFDDLDLKRQPKLSAHWYSHFLKSKVSAHMVLSKLRRI
;
A
#
# COMPACT_ATOMS: atom_id res chain seq x y z
N MET A 1 4.23 36.02 -17.51
CA MET A 1 5.28 34.97 -17.53
C MET A 1 5.13 34.09 -16.30
N ARG A 2 5.08 32.76 -16.49
CA ARG A 2 4.43 31.73 -15.65
C ARG A 2 5.32 31.27 -14.48
N LYS A 3 4.93 31.50 -13.22
CA LYS A 3 5.56 30.82 -12.06
C LYS A 3 4.78 29.55 -11.73
N ARG A 4 5.37 28.43 -12.14
CA ARG A 4 4.83 27.06 -12.07
C ARG A 4 5.01 26.53 -10.64
N THR A 5 3.91 26.40 -9.92
CA THR A 5 3.81 25.76 -8.59
C THR A 5 4.27 24.31 -8.69
N LYS A 6 5.43 23.97 -8.12
CA LYS A 6 5.83 22.57 -7.95
C LYS A 6 5.13 22.04 -6.71
N ARG A 7 3.99 21.38 -6.96
CA ARG A 7 3.29 20.54 -5.99
C ARG A 7 4.25 19.39 -5.61
N LEU A 8 4.80 19.44 -4.41
CA LEU A 8 5.57 18.35 -3.81
C LEU A 8 4.58 17.25 -3.44
N PHE A 9 4.17 16.44 -4.41
CA PHE A 9 3.58 15.15 -4.10
C PHE A 9 4.74 14.26 -3.65
N GLY A 10 4.81 14.03 -2.34
CA GLY A 10 5.69 13.04 -1.75
C GLY A 10 5.41 11.68 -2.39
N ASP A 11 6.46 11.06 -2.91
CA ASP A 11 6.45 9.68 -3.41
C ASP A 11 6.26 8.75 -2.19
N PHE A 12 5.01 8.45 -1.83
CA PHE A 12 4.66 7.47 -0.80
C PHE A 12 4.89 6.04 -1.32
N ARG A 13 6.13 5.72 -1.68
CA ARG A 13 6.54 4.32 -1.91
C ARG A 13 6.88 3.71 -0.57
N VAL A 14 5.86 3.20 0.12
CA VAL A 14 6.06 2.32 1.28
C VAL A 14 6.49 0.96 0.77
N GLN A 15 7.79 0.76 0.57
CA GLN A 15 8.33 -0.54 0.16
C GLN A 15 8.67 -1.37 1.40
N LEU A 16 7.73 -2.20 1.84
CA LEU A 16 7.92 -3.15 2.96
C LEU A 16 8.15 -4.56 2.42
N LYS A 17 9.31 -5.16 2.69
CA LYS A 17 9.71 -6.44 2.10
C LYS A 17 9.18 -7.62 2.94
N PHE A 18 8.53 -8.61 2.31
CA PHE A 18 8.12 -9.87 2.94
C PHE A 18 9.20 -10.95 2.78
N GLU A 19 10.05 -11.07 3.80
CA GLU A 19 10.73 -12.32 4.16
C GLU A 19 11.12 -12.16 5.64
N GLY A 20 10.32 -12.77 6.53
CA GLY A 20 10.53 -12.72 7.98
C GLY A 20 10.66 -11.31 8.55
N PHE A 21 9.54 -10.71 8.96
CA PHE A 21 9.58 -9.50 9.78
C PHE A 21 10.16 -9.85 11.16
N ARG A 22 11.48 -10.03 11.23
CA ARG A 22 12.25 -9.52 12.35
C ARG A 22 12.36 -8.04 12.05
N SER A 23 11.69 -7.20 12.84
CA SER A 23 12.15 -5.81 12.93
C SER A 23 13.65 -5.85 13.15
N ARG A 24 14.38 -4.86 12.63
CA ARG A 24 15.80 -4.68 13.00
C ARG A 24 16.02 -4.66 14.52
N ASN A 25 14.94 -4.40 15.27
CA ASN A 25 14.88 -4.33 16.73
C ASN A 25 14.40 -5.64 17.40
N GLY A 26 14.28 -6.76 16.67
CA GLY A 26 13.91 -8.06 17.24
C GLY A 26 12.42 -8.29 17.52
N SER A 27 11.53 -7.37 17.13
CA SER A 27 10.08 -7.59 17.30
C SER A 27 9.58 -8.72 16.39
N ASN A 28 8.80 -9.63 16.96
CA ASN A 28 8.20 -10.79 16.28
C ASN A 28 6.84 -10.46 15.67
N ALA A 29 6.78 -9.51 14.72
CA ALA A 29 5.53 -9.26 14.00
C ALA A 29 5.37 -10.28 12.87
N ARG A 30 4.17 -10.84 12.74
CA ARG A 30 3.89 -11.93 11.80
C ARG A 30 3.14 -11.49 10.55
N GLY A 31 2.71 -10.23 10.50
CA GLY A 31 1.94 -9.70 9.39
C GLY A 31 1.65 -8.22 9.54
N TYR A 32 1.04 -7.65 8.49
CA TYR A 32 0.58 -6.28 8.38
C TYR A 32 -0.80 -6.28 7.73
N PHE A 33 -1.66 -5.37 8.15
CA PHE A 33 -2.97 -5.13 7.55
C PHE A 33 -3.05 -3.68 7.08
N GLN A 34 -3.47 -3.49 5.83
CA GLN A 34 -3.73 -2.16 5.29
C GLN A 34 -5.08 -1.65 5.78
N TRP A 35 -5.08 -0.48 6.43
CA TRP A 35 -6.30 0.29 6.69
C TRP A 35 -6.58 1.22 5.48
N ALA A 36 -7.69 1.12 4.77
CA ALA A 36 -8.72 0.09 4.82
C ALA A 36 -8.86 -0.59 3.45
N PHE A 37 -9.62 -1.68 3.38
CA PHE A 37 -9.90 -2.32 2.08
C PHE A 37 -10.85 -1.45 1.23
N LEU A 38 -11.92 -0.95 1.83
CA LEU A 38 -12.90 -0.05 1.22
C LEU A 38 -12.83 1.32 1.90
N ASP A 39 -13.32 2.35 1.23
CA ASP A 39 -13.63 3.61 1.89
C ASP A 39 -14.70 3.38 2.95
N VAL A 40 -14.50 3.99 4.11
CA VAL A 40 -15.33 3.85 5.30
C VAL A 40 -15.68 5.24 5.81
N LEU A 41 -16.69 5.29 6.69
CA LEU A 41 -16.95 6.50 7.47
C LEU A 41 -15.84 6.65 8.51
N GLU A 42 -15.10 7.75 8.41
CA GLU A 42 -14.02 8.08 9.31
C GLU A 42 -14.54 8.96 10.45
N LEU A 43 -14.14 8.62 11.68
CA LEU A 43 -14.72 9.21 12.88
C LEU A 43 -14.56 10.74 12.94
N LEU A 44 -13.46 11.26 12.37
CA LEU A 44 -13.11 12.68 12.45
C LEU A 44 -13.49 13.48 11.20
N ASP A 45 -13.67 12.82 10.05
CA ASP A 45 -13.77 13.48 8.74
C ASP A 45 -14.97 13.00 7.91
N GLY A 46 -15.81 12.13 8.49
CA GLY A 46 -16.98 11.58 7.82
C GLY A 46 -16.61 10.83 6.54
N TYR A 47 -17.20 11.25 5.43
CA TYR A 47 -16.95 10.67 4.09
C TYR A 47 -16.02 11.51 3.22
N GLU A 48 -15.48 12.62 3.72
CA GLU A 48 -14.57 13.47 2.94
C GLU A 48 -13.19 12.83 2.76
N SER A 49 -12.80 11.98 3.72
CA SER A 49 -11.58 11.21 3.68
C SER A 49 -11.75 9.82 3.06
N SER A 50 -10.80 9.44 2.21
CA SER A 50 -10.86 8.25 1.38
C SER A 50 -9.59 7.39 1.54
N TYR A 51 -9.55 6.56 2.61
CA TYR A 51 -8.38 5.74 2.98
C TYR A 51 -8.39 4.31 2.40
N GLY A 52 -9.48 3.89 1.80
CA GLY A 52 -9.65 2.55 1.24
C GLY A 52 -8.75 2.27 0.04
N LEU A 53 -8.43 1.01 -0.19
CA LEU A 53 -7.89 0.56 -1.49
C LEU A 53 -8.94 0.68 -2.61
N TYR A 54 -10.22 0.55 -2.25
CA TYR A 54 -11.37 0.71 -3.14
C TYR A 54 -12.16 1.94 -2.75
N TYR A 55 -12.46 2.78 -3.74
CA TYR A 55 -13.41 3.87 -3.62
C TYR A 55 -14.83 3.30 -3.54
N VAL A 56 -15.67 3.88 -2.69
CA VAL A 56 -17.10 3.58 -2.59
C VAL A 56 -17.85 4.85 -2.92
N ASP A 57 -18.74 4.78 -3.90
CA ASP A 57 -19.68 5.86 -4.18
C ASP A 57 -20.83 5.77 -3.18
N PHE A 58 -20.86 6.71 -2.21
CA PHE A 58 -21.89 6.75 -1.18
C PHE A 58 -23.19 7.44 -1.66
N ASP A 59 -23.16 8.13 -2.80
CA ASP A 59 -24.33 8.76 -3.41
C ASP A 59 -25.09 7.76 -4.32
N ASP A 60 -24.45 6.67 -4.73
CA ASP A 60 -25.06 5.57 -5.48
C ASP A 60 -25.82 4.60 -4.54
N LEU A 61 -27.08 4.32 -4.85
CA LEU A 61 -27.92 3.37 -4.12
C LEU A 61 -27.33 1.95 -4.10
N ASP A 62 -26.58 1.59 -5.14
CA ASP A 62 -25.92 0.29 -5.27
C ASP A 62 -24.52 0.24 -4.62
N LEU A 63 -24.07 1.36 -4.03
CA LEU A 63 -22.75 1.52 -3.37
C LEU A 63 -21.61 0.99 -4.23
N LYS A 64 -21.51 1.52 -5.45
CA LYS A 64 -20.58 1.04 -6.46
C LYS A 64 -19.14 1.20 -5.98
N ARG A 65 -18.35 0.14 -6.21
CA ARG A 65 -16.94 0.05 -5.77
C ARG A 65 -16.01 0.17 -6.95
N GLN A 66 -14.99 1.02 -6.82
CA GLN A 66 -13.98 1.21 -7.87
C GLN A 66 -12.57 1.01 -7.31
N PRO A 67 -11.72 0.16 -7.92
CA PRO A 67 -10.35 -0.04 -7.45
C PRO A 67 -9.53 1.24 -7.67
N LYS A 68 -8.81 1.68 -6.63
CA LYS A 68 -7.83 2.78 -6.77
C LYS A 68 -6.49 2.24 -7.28
N LEU A 69 -5.60 3.14 -7.68
CA LEU A 69 -4.22 2.78 -8.05
C LEU A 69 -3.49 2.02 -6.93
N SER A 70 -3.78 2.35 -5.68
CA SER A 70 -3.25 1.65 -4.51
C SER A 70 -3.69 0.18 -4.46
N ALA A 71 -4.93 -0.16 -4.86
CA ALA A 71 -5.38 -1.56 -4.93
C ALA A 71 -4.57 -2.37 -5.96
N HIS A 72 -4.32 -1.79 -7.13
CA HIS A 72 -3.49 -2.43 -8.15
C HIS A 72 -2.06 -2.62 -7.65
N TRP A 73 -1.46 -1.57 -7.07
CA TRP A 73 -0.13 -1.65 -6.51
C TRP A 73 -0.03 -2.71 -5.40
N TYR A 74 -1.01 -2.74 -4.48
CA TYR A 74 -1.05 -3.71 -3.38
C TYR A 74 -1.21 -5.15 -3.90
N SER A 75 -2.01 -5.36 -4.95
CA SER A 75 -2.12 -6.65 -5.63
C SER A 75 -0.79 -7.11 -6.23
N HIS A 76 -0.08 -6.21 -6.93
CA HIS A 76 1.24 -6.51 -7.49
C HIS A 76 2.28 -6.78 -6.40
N PHE A 77 2.26 -5.99 -5.34
CA PHE A 77 3.12 -6.14 -4.18
C PHE A 77 2.97 -7.53 -3.55
N LEU A 78 1.73 -7.98 -3.29
CA LEU A 78 1.44 -9.30 -2.74
C LEU A 78 1.78 -10.44 -3.71
N LYS A 79 1.61 -10.23 -5.02
CA LYS A 79 1.94 -11.22 -6.06
C LYS A 79 3.43 -11.33 -6.35
N SER A 80 4.23 -10.31 -5.98
CA SER A 80 5.67 -10.34 -6.15
C SER A 80 6.26 -11.42 -5.23
N LYS A 81 6.37 -12.64 -5.75
CA LYS A 81 7.18 -13.69 -5.14
C LYS A 81 8.61 -13.16 -5.17
N VAL A 82 9.15 -12.83 -3.99
CA VAL A 82 10.60 -12.73 -3.84
C VAL A 82 11.11 -14.12 -4.20
N SER A 83 11.73 -14.23 -5.37
CA SER A 83 12.52 -15.41 -5.70
C SER A 83 13.67 -15.43 -4.71
N ALA A 84 13.51 -16.21 -3.63
CA ALA A 84 14.53 -16.53 -2.65
C ALA A 84 15.83 -17.08 -3.31
N HIS A 85 15.76 -17.41 -4.60
CA HIS A 85 16.87 -17.89 -5.41
C HIS A 85 17.93 -16.84 -5.78
N MET A 86 17.67 -15.53 -5.65
CA MET A 86 18.65 -14.51 -6.07
C MET A 86 19.64 -14.08 -4.97
N VAL A 87 19.37 -14.41 -3.70
CA VAL A 87 20.24 -14.03 -2.57
C VAL A 87 21.30 -15.11 -2.29
N LEU A 88 20.99 -16.39 -2.54
CA LEU A 88 21.91 -17.50 -2.26
C LEU A 88 22.97 -17.72 -3.35
N SER A 89 22.75 -17.25 -4.59
CA SER A 89 23.72 -17.42 -5.69
C SER A 89 24.94 -16.50 -5.57
N LYS A 90 24.85 -15.42 -4.80
CA LYS A 90 25.96 -14.46 -4.60
C LYS A 90 26.84 -14.79 -3.40
N LEU A 91 26.39 -15.67 -2.50
CA LEU A 91 27.11 -16.12 -1.30
C LEU A 91 27.84 -17.47 -1.48
N ARG A 92 27.68 -18.14 -2.64
CA ARG A 92 28.43 -19.38 -2.99
C ARG A 92 29.65 -19.14 -3.88
N ARG A 93 30.07 -17.87 -4.06
CA ARG A 93 31.25 -17.47 -4.85
C ARG A 93 32.24 -16.61 -4.05
N ILE A 94 32.43 -16.97 -2.78
CA ILE A 94 33.61 -16.57 -1.97
C ILE A 94 34.08 -17.82 -1.26
#